data_AF-A0A3D1JLL1-F1
#
_entry.id   AF-A0A3D1JLL1-F1
#
_cell.length_a   1.000
_cell.length_b   1.000
_cell.length_c   1.000
_cell.angle_alpha   90.00
_cell.angle_beta   90.00
_cell.angle_gamma   90.00
#
_symmetry.space_group_name_H-M   'P 1'
#
loop_
_entity.id
_entity.type
_entity.pdbx_description
1 polymer ?
#
loop_
_entity_poly.entity_id
_entity_poly.type
_entity_poly.pdbx_seq_one_letter_code
_entity_poly.pdbx_strand_id
1 'polypeptide(L)'
;MDHLLNGGAGGLFRDRSRTVAGELAQEIAEGNLDQASKMLVEKKADFQSLIELAPLTRPSTMDAVIEKMKGFPFSMEQIVELAPFVSQELLSELVEGVVDGKMNRELLSSLAPFLSRETLDTLVHRVMEGEISPDFLMELAPFLSKNTLNQLVEQVGEGRLSEEQLEELAPFLSKEALDSLVDRVLKGEIQAELLSGLAPFLSTETLDRLVDRVWEGSVERVHIEELAPFLKAETLERLVFEAVDGKIDLRLLESLAPFLRREALERLVDRVSEEALDANILVELAPFFSQSALQKILGHVAEGTISAEVVVGLAPFLDKTMPTELIRNSIRAHPPEDREAA
;
A
#
# COMPACT_ATOMS: atom_id res chain seq x y z
N MET A 1 -68.95 -12.66 -1.14
CA MET A 1 -68.17 -11.66 -1.86
C MET A 1 -67.42 -10.81 -0.85
N ASP A 2 -66.32 -11.21 -0.23
CA ASP A 2 -65.64 -12.48 -0.05
C ASP A 2 -64.71 -12.25 1.13
N HIS A 3 -64.54 -13.30 1.92
CA HIS A 3 -63.46 -13.41 2.89
C HIS A 3 -62.12 -13.26 2.17
N LEU A 4 -61.22 -12.39 2.64
CA LEU A 4 -59.76 -12.54 2.54
C LEU A 4 -59.10 -11.33 3.20
N LEU A 5 -58.75 -11.47 4.49
CA LEU A 5 -57.46 -11.05 5.07
C LEU A 5 -57.48 -11.42 6.56
N ASN A 6 -57.19 -12.70 6.78
CA ASN A 6 -56.78 -13.23 8.08
C ASN A 6 -55.62 -12.40 8.63
N GLY A 7 -55.87 -11.61 9.68
CA GLY A 7 -54.84 -11.17 10.59
C GLY A 7 -54.29 -12.39 11.34
N GLY A 8 -53.35 -13.08 10.70
CA GLY A 8 -52.63 -14.20 11.31
C GLY A 8 -51.95 -13.77 12.61
N ALA A 9 -51.81 -14.71 13.54
CA ALA A 9 -51.32 -14.58 14.92
C ALA A 9 -49.87 -14.06 15.10
N GLY A 10 -49.34 -13.23 14.19
CA GLY A 10 -47.98 -12.67 14.21
C GLY A 10 -47.84 -11.33 14.93
N GLY A 11 -48.93 -10.65 15.30
CA GLY A 11 -48.88 -9.33 15.95
C GLY A 11 -48.42 -9.37 17.42
N LEU A 12 -48.90 -10.35 18.20
CA LEU A 12 -48.63 -10.46 19.64
C LEU A 12 -47.16 -10.81 19.97
N PHE A 13 -46.49 -11.56 19.10
CA PHE A 13 -45.09 -11.94 19.29
C PHE A 13 -44.13 -10.79 18.98
N ARG A 14 -44.43 -9.98 17.96
CA ARG A 14 -43.62 -8.78 17.62
C ARG A 14 -43.73 -7.68 18.68
N ASP A 15 -44.90 -7.53 19.31
CA ASP A 15 -45.15 -6.46 20.27
C ASP A 15 -44.44 -6.69 21.61
N ARG A 16 -44.36 -7.97 22.07
CA ARG A 16 -43.62 -8.36 23.28
C ARG A 16 -42.11 -8.27 23.13
N SER A 17 -41.56 -8.63 21.97
CA SER A 17 -40.12 -8.55 21.72
C SER A 17 -39.62 -7.09 21.73
N ARG A 18 -40.40 -6.15 21.17
CA ARG A 18 -40.08 -4.71 21.21
C ARG A 18 -40.14 -4.11 22.61
N THR A 19 -41.08 -4.55 23.45
CA THR A 19 -41.18 -4.07 24.84
C THR A 19 -40.00 -4.56 25.67
N VAL A 20 -39.60 -5.82 25.52
CA VAL A 20 -38.45 -6.41 26.21
C VAL A 20 -37.11 -5.77 25.80
N ALA A 21 -36.90 -5.50 24.51
CA ALA A 21 -35.72 -4.78 24.05
C ALA A 21 -35.67 -3.34 24.58
N GLY A 22 -36.84 -2.68 24.66
CA GLY A 22 -36.97 -1.35 25.26
C GLY A 22 -36.67 -1.33 26.76
N GLU A 23 -37.15 -2.33 27.51
CA GLU A 23 -36.82 -2.51 28.93
C GLU A 23 -35.31 -2.76 29.12
N LEU A 24 -34.69 -3.62 28.32
CA LEU A 24 -33.24 -3.85 28.35
C LEU A 24 -32.46 -2.55 28.07
N ALA A 25 -32.87 -1.79 27.06
CA ALA A 25 -32.27 -0.51 26.73
C ALA A 25 -32.38 0.50 27.87
N GLN A 26 -33.53 0.54 28.55
CA GLN A 26 -33.75 1.39 29.71
C GLN A 26 -32.83 1.03 30.87
N GLU A 27 -32.72 -0.26 31.22
CA GLU A 27 -31.83 -0.70 32.30
C GLU A 27 -30.36 -0.36 32.01
N ILE A 28 -29.91 -0.52 30.76
CA ILE A 28 -28.56 -0.14 30.33
C ILE A 28 -28.36 1.38 30.41
N ALA A 29 -29.34 2.18 29.95
CA ALA A 29 -29.26 3.64 29.96
C ALA A 29 -29.26 4.22 31.39
N GLU A 30 -29.96 3.58 32.32
CA GLU A 30 -29.99 3.96 33.74
C GLU A 30 -28.75 3.46 34.52
N GLY A 31 -27.90 2.64 33.91
CA GLY A 31 -26.70 2.08 34.54
C GLY A 31 -26.97 0.86 35.43
N ASN A 32 -28.16 0.27 35.34
CA ASN A 32 -28.59 -0.91 36.10
C ASN A 32 -28.05 -2.22 35.45
N LEU A 33 -26.74 -2.31 35.26
CA LEU A 33 -26.11 -3.38 34.46
C LEU A 33 -26.29 -4.78 35.05
N ASP A 34 -26.42 -4.89 36.38
CA ASP A 34 -26.77 -6.15 37.07
C ASP A 34 -28.15 -6.66 36.68
N GLN A 35 -29.12 -5.76 36.48
CA GLN A 35 -30.46 -6.12 36.06
C GLN A 35 -30.48 -6.46 34.57
N ALA A 36 -29.80 -5.68 33.73
CA ALA A 36 -29.66 -5.97 32.30
C ALA A 36 -29.03 -7.34 32.03
N SER A 37 -27.89 -7.65 32.68
CA SER A 37 -27.24 -8.96 32.58
C SER A 37 -28.14 -10.10 33.08
N LYS A 38 -28.86 -9.90 34.20
CA LYS A 38 -29.83 -10.88 34.70
C LYS A 38 -30.96 -11.13 33.70
N MET A 39 -31.48 -10.10 33.03
CA MET A 39 -32.51 -10.27 32.00
C MET A 39 -32.04 -11.18 30.85
N LEU A 40 -30.78 -11.06 30.43
CA LEU A 40 -30.18 -11.88 29.38
C LEU A 40 -29.93 -13.31 29.85
N VAL A 41 -29.32 -13.50 31.03
CA VAL A 41 -29.00 -14.82 31.59
C VAL A 41 -30.28 -15.62 31.89
N GLU A 42 -31.32 -14.97 32.42
CA GLU A 42 -32.62 -15.59 32.69
C GLU A 42 -33.49 -15.74 31.42
N LYS A 43 -32.98 -15.37 30.24
CA LYS A 43 -33.69 -15.39 28.95
C LYS A 43 -35.01 -14.59 28.96
N LYS A 44 -35.08 -13.56 29.80
CA LYS A 44 -36.17 -12.58 29.79
C LYS A 44 -36.02 -11.62 28.62
N ALA A 45 -34.78 -11.27 28.27
CA ALA A 45 -34.41 -10.62 27.03
C ALA A 45 -33.59 -11.59 26.16
N ASP A 46 -33.78 -11.49 24.85
CA ASP A 46 -32.98 -12.25 23.90
C ASP A 46 -31.62 -11.57 23.70
N PHE A 47 -30.60 -12.37 23.41
CA PHE A 47 -29.26 -11.87 23.14
C PHE A 47 -29.23 -10.97 21.89
N GLN A 48 -30.08 -11.24 20.89
CA GLN A 48 -30.22 -10.38 19.73
C GLN A 48 -30.60 -8.94 20.10
N SER A 49 -31.41 -8.77 21.14
CA SER A 49 -31.77 -7.43 21.64
C SER A 49 -30.55 -6.69 22.21
N LEU A 50 -29.59 -7.40 22.80
CA LEU A 50 -28.32 -6.78 23.22
C LEU A 50 -27.50 -6.33 22.00
N ILE A 51 -27.39 -7.18 20.97
CA ILE A 51 -26.67 -6.86 19.73
C ILE A 51 -27.30 -5.66 19.00
N GLU A 52 -28.62 -5.57 18.94
CA GLU A 52 -29.33 -4.41 18.36
C GLU A 52 -29.05 -3.11 19.12
N LEU A 53 -28.80 -3.19 20.43
CA LEU A 53 -28.45 -2.05 21.27
C LEU A 53 -26.96 -1.74 21.24
N ALA A 54 -26.11 -2.69 20.85
CA ALA A 54 -24.66 -2.57 20.93
C ALA A 54 -24.10 -1.32 20.22
N PRO A 55 -24.52 -0.97 18.99
CA PRO A 55 -24.09 0.28 18.32
C PRO A 55 -24.48 1.57 19.06
N LEU A 56 -25.47 1.51 19.95
CA LEU A 56 -25.99 2.66 20.71
C LEU A 56 -25.36 2.75 22.12
N THR A 57 -24.52 1.78 22.49
CA THR A 57 -23.89 1.69 23.81
C THR A 57 -22.39 1.96 23.73
N ARG A 58 -21.80 2.43 24.83
CA ARG A 58 -20.34 2.56 24.92
C ARG A 58 -19.72 1.17 25.11
N PRO A 59 -18.55 0.87 24.50
CA PRO A 59 -17.88 -0.42 24.70
C PRO A 59 -17.69 -0.78 26.17
N SER A 60 -17.26 0.17 27.02
CA SER A 60 -17.12 -0.06 28.47
C SER A 60 -18.43 -0.49 29.17
N THR A 61 -19.58 -0.07 28.63
CA THR A 61 -20.89 -0.48 29.15
C THR A 61 -21.25 -1.87 28.66
N MET A 62 -20.98 -2.18 27.39
CA MET A 62 -21.13 -3.53 26.86
C MET A 62 -20.26 -4.51 27.64
N ASP A 63 -18.99 -4.17 27.85
CA ASP A 63 -18.05 -4.98 28.62
C ASP A 63 -18.59 -5.28 30.01
N ALA A 64 -19.02 -4.26 30.73
CA ALA A 64 -19.56 -4.41 32.08
C ALA A 64 -20.86 -5.26 32.13
N VAL A 65 -21.69 -5.25 31.08
CA VAL A 65 -22.86 -6.14 30.98
C VAL A 65 -22.40 -7.58 30.78
N ILE A 66 -21.49 -7.82 29.84
CA ILE A 66 -20.98 -9.16 29.51
C ILE A 66 -20.20 -9.78 30.67
N GLU A 67 -19.34 -9.01 31.35
CA GLU A 67 -18.59 -9.45 32.53
C GLU A 67 -19.51 -9.91 33.69
N LYS A 68 -20.70 -9.30 33.81
CA LYS A 68 -21.72 -9.68 34.79
C LYS A 68 -22.48 -10.95 34.38
N MET A 69 -22.41 -11.38 33.13
CA MET A 69 -22.97 -12.65 32.63
C MET A 69 -22.03 -13.83 32.90
N LYS A 70 -21.46 -13.91 34.11
CA LYS A 70 -20.48 -14.96 34.47
C LYS A 70 -21.05 -16.36 34.24
N GLY A 71 -20.29 -17.20 33.53
CA GLY A 71 -20.67 -18.58 33.22
C GLY A 71 -21.72 -18.72 32.11
N PHE A 72 -22.09 -17.62 31.45
CA PHE A 72 -22.93 -17.69 30.26
C PHE A 72 -22.16 -18.38 29.11
N PRO A 73 -22.69 -19.46 28.51
CA PRO A 73 -21.98 -20.21 27.49
C PRO A 73 -22.14 -19.53 26.12
N PHE A 74 -21.32 -18.51 25.85
CA PHE A 74 -21.31 -17.84 24.54
C PHE A 74 -20.97 -18.83 23.41
N SER A 75 -21.76 -18.77 22.34
CA SER A 75 -21.42 -19.42 21.07
C SER A 75 -20.41 -18.58 20.28
N MET A 76 -19.73 -19.19 19.31
CA MET A 76 -18.76 -18.46 18.49
C MET A 76 -19.44 -17.36 17.67
N GLU A 77 -20.63 -17.63 17.15
CA GLU A 77 -21.43 -16.68 16.39
C GLU A 77 -21.76 -15.45 17.23
N GLN A 78 -22.15 -15.63 18.48
CA GLN A 78 -22.40 -14.52 19.42
C GLN A 78 -21.14 -13.71 19.73
N ILE A 79 -19.98 -14.37 19.82
CA ILE A 79 -18.71 -13.67 20.04
C ILE A 79 -18.33 -12.82 18.82
N VAL A 80 -18.53 -13.35 17.61
CA VAL A 80 -18.32 -12.60 16.35
C VAL A 80 -19.25 -11.39 16.28
N GLU A 81 -20.54 -11.55 16.62
CA GLU A 81 -21.50 -10.44 16.63
C GLU A 81 -21.18 -9.37 17.68
N LEU A 82 -20.56 -9.74 18.81
CA LEU A 82 -20.12 -8.81 19.84
C LEU A 82 -18.82 -8.08 19.50
N ALA A 83 -17.94 -8.68 18.71
CA ALA A 83 -16.57 -8.22 18.49
C ALA A 83 -16.42 -6.72 18.17
N PRO A 84 -17.30 -6.09 17.36
CA PRO A 84 -17.22 -4.65 17.08
C PRO A 84 -17.56 -3.73 18.26
N PHE A 85 -18.15 -4.27 19.33
CA PHE A 85 -18.81 -3.50 20.39
C PHE A 85 -18.24 -3.73 21.79
N VAL A 86 -17.28 -4.64 21.93
CA VAL A 86 -16.56 -4.92 23.18
C VAL A 86 -15.10 -4.51 23.07
N SER A 87 -14.41 -4.37 24.21
CA SER A 87 -12.96 -4.17 24.22
C SER A 87 -12.19 -5.39 23.69
N GLN A 88 -10.97 -5.18 23.20
CA GLN A 88 -10.10 -6.26 22.72
C GLN A 88 -9.73 -7.22 23.84
N GLU A 89 -9.56 -6.70 25.06
CA GLU A 89 -9.26 -7.46 26.26
C GLU A 89 -10.39 -8.44 26.57
N LEU A 90 -11.63 -7.95 26.67
CA LEU A 90 -12.79 -8.81 26.90
C LEU A 90 -13.01 -9.80 25.75
N LEU A 91 -12.87 -9.35 24.50
CA LEU A 91 -13.00 -10.25 23.35
C LEU A 91 -11.98 -11.39 23.40
N SER A 92 -10.74 -11.09 23.80
CA SER A 92 -9.69 -12.09 23.96
C SER A 92 -10.07 -13.12 25.04
N GLU A 93 -10.56 -12.66 26.20
CA GLU A 93 -11.06 -13.54 27.26
C GLU A 93 -12.22 -14.44 26.80
N LEU A 94 -13.17 -13.87 26.03
CA LEU A 94 -14.30 -14.61 25.48
C LEU A 94 -13.83 -15.70 24.51
N VAL A 95 -12.92 -15.37 23.59
CA VAL A 95 -12.41 -16.33 22.61
C VAL A 95 -11.57 -17.42 23.28
N GLU A 96 -10.71 -17.07 24.25
CA GLU A 96 -9.92 -18.04 25.02
C GLU A 96 -10.77 -18.96 25.89
N GLY A 97 -11.92 -18.49 26.37
CA GLY A 97 -12.87 -19.27 27.15
C GLY A 97 -13.63 -20.33 26.34
N VAL A 98 -13.56 -20.30 25.00
CA VAL A 98 -14.22 -21.29 24.13
C VAL A 98 -13.32 -22.51 23.93
N VAL A 99 -13.94 -23.70 24.01
CA VAL A 99 -13.27 -25.01 23.88
C VAL A 99 -12.54 -25.16 22.54
N ASP A 100 -11.31 -25.69 22.60
CA ASP A 100 -10.50 -26.09 21.44
C ASP A 100 -11.32 -26.89 20.41
N GLY A 101 -11.17 -26.53 19.13
CA GLY A 101 -11.85 -27.18 18.00
C GLY A 101 -13.16 -26.52 17.54
N LYS A 102 -13.67 -25.51 18.23
CA LYS A 102 -14.76 -24.65 17.71
C LYS A 102 -14.27 -23.51 16.84
N MET A 103 -13.01 -23.14 16.98
CA MET A 103 -12.39 -22.09 16.18
C MET A 103 -12.00 -22.64 14.80
N ASN A 104 -12.48 -21.99 13.74
CA ASN A 104 -12.13 -22.31 12.35
C ASN A 104 -11.57 -21.06 11.65
N ARG A 105 -11.13 -21.23 10.40
CA ARG A 105 -10.51 -20.16 9.61
C ARG A 105 -11.45 -18.98 9.37
N GLU A 106 -12.70 -19.23 8.98
CA GLU A 106 -13.71 -18.18 8.71
C GLU A 106 -14.02 -17.31 9.94
N LEU A 107 -14.18 -17.94 11.09
CA LEU A 107 -14.39 -17.25 12.36
C LEU A 107 -13.14 -16.45 12.77
N LEU A 108 -11.94 -16.99 12.56
CA LEU A 108 -10.70 -16.26 12.86
C LEU A 108 -10.57 -15.00 11.99
N SER A 109 -10.83 -15.11 10.69
CA SER A 109 -10.85 -13.95 9.78
C SER A 109 -11.88 -12.91 10.20
N SER A 110 -13.06 -13.34 10.64
CA SER A 110 -14.13 -12.45 11.11
C SER A 110 -13.76 -11.70 12.40
N LEU A 111 -12.95 -12.32 13.26
CA LEU A 111 -12.51 -11.73 14.54
C LEU A 111 -11.21 -10.93 14.42
N ALA A 112 -10.37 -11.20 13.41
CA ALA A 112 -9.06 -10.60 13.26
C ALA A 112 -9.01 -9.06 13.39
N PRO A 113 -9.96 -8.28 12.84
CA PRO A 113 -9.97 -6.82 12.99
C PRO A 113 -10.18 -6.31 14.41
N PHE A 114 -10.75 -7.15 15.28
CA PHE A 114 -11.18 -6.79 16.64
C PHE A 114 -10.27 -7.36 17.72
N LEU A 115 -9.48 -8.39 17.39
CA LEU A 115 -8.55 -9.01 18.32
C LEU A 115 -7.27 -8.19 18.48
N SER A 116 -6.64 -8.34 19.64
CA SER A 116 -5.27 -7.89 19.81
C SER A 116 -4.35 -8.72 18.90
N ARG A 117 -3.25 -8.12 18.42
CA ARG A 117 -2.26 -8.81 17.60
C ARG A 117 -1.66 -10.03 18.30
N GLU A 118 -1.41 -9.94 19.60
CA GLU A 118 -0.86 -11.05 20.41
C GLU A 118 -1.85 -12.22 20.51
N THR A 119 -3.13 -11.91 20.73
CA THR A 119 -4.20 -12.92 20.76
C THR A 119 -4.33 -13.58 19.39
N LEU A 120 -4.35 -12.80 18.31
CA LEU A 120 -4.46 -13.32 16.95
C LEU A 120 -3.25 -14.20 16.57
N ASP A 121 -2.04 -13.77 16.90
CA ASP A 121 -0.80 -14.54 16.70
C ASP A 121 -0.88 -15.90 17.43
N THR A 122 -1.45 -15.93 18.63
CA THR A 122 -1.62 -17.18 19.39
C THR A 122 -2.71 -18.07 18.76
N LEU A 123 -3.84 -17.49 18.38
CA LEU A 123 -4.99 -18.21 17.85
C LEU A 123 -4.73 -18.79 16.46
N VAL A 124 -4.00 -18.08 15.60
CA VAL A 124 -3.69 -18.57 14.26
C VAL A 124 -2.96 -19.90 14.36
N HIS A 125 -1.94 -20.02 15.21
CA HIS A 125 -1.23 -21.29 15.42
C HIS A 125 -2.09 -22.45 15.95
N ARG A 126 -3.24 -22.17 16.60
CA ARG A 126 -4.19 -23.21 17.05
C ARG A 126 -5.12 -23.68 15.93
N VAL A 127 -5.46 -22.79 14.99
CA VAL A 127 -6.34 -23.09 13.84
C VAL A 127 -5.55 -23.65 12.66
N MET A 128 -4.23 -23.43 12.63
CA MET A 128 -3.35 -23.85 11.55
C MET A 128 -2.89 -25.29 11.73
N GLU A 129 -3.57 -26.22 11.06
CA GLU A 129 -3.01 -27.53 10.71
C GLU A 129 -2.92 -27.65 9.17
N GLY A 130 -1.77 -28.10 8.66
CA GLY A 130 -1.56 -28.36 7.24
C GLY A 130 -1.25 -27.10 6.39
N GLU A 131 -1.44 -27.22 5.07
CA GLU A 131 -1.14 -26.15 4.13
C GLU A 131 -2.07 -24.94 4.30
N ILE A 132 -1.49 -23.75 4.12
CA ILE A 132 -2.18 -22.46 4.20
C ILE A 132 -2.63 -22.04 2.80
N SER A 133 -3.91 -21.68 2.68
CA SER A 133 -4.42 -21.02 1.48
C SER A 133 -3.95 -19.56 1.45
N PRO A 134 -3.43 -19.06 0.32
CA PRO A 134 -3.05 -17.65 0.17
C PRO A 134 -4.15 -16.66 0.58
N ASP A 135 -5.41 -16.92 0.21
CA ASP A 135 -6.55 -16.04 0.54
C ASP A 135 -6.70 -15.82 2.04
N PHE A 136 -6.61 -16.89 2.82
CA PHE A 136 -6.65 -16.81 4.28
C PHE A 136 -5.46 -16.04 4.86
N LEU A 137 -4.27 -16.16 4.24
CA LEU A 137 -3.11 -15.39 4.66
C LEU A 137 -3.33 -13.89 4.43
N MET A 138 -3.91 -13.52 3.29
CA MET A 138 -4.22 -12.13 2.94
C MET A 138 -5.27 -11.52 3.87
N GLU A 139 -6.31 -12.28 4.22
CA GLU A 139 -7.33 -11.83 5.18
C GLU A 139 -6.75 -11.47 6.56
N LEU A 140 -5.71 -12.19 6.99
CA LEU A 140 -5.09 -11.98 8.30
C LEU A 140 -3.87 -11.04 8.30
N ALA A 141 -3.23 -10.84 7.15
CA ALA A 141 -1.99 -10.07 7.01
C ALA A 141 -2.01 -8.66 7.66
N PRO A 142 -3.09 -7.86 7.55
CA PRO A 142 -3.15 -6.55 8.20
C PRO A 142 -3.11 -6.59 9.73
N PHE A 143 -3.52 -7.70 10.33
CA PHE A 143 -3.77 -7.82 11.77
C PHE A 143 -2.65 -8.58 12.50
N LEU A 144 -2.00 -9.52 11.82
CA LEU A 144 -0.91 -10.32 12.36
C LEU A 144 0.37 -9.51 12.64
N SER A 145 1.24 -10.04 13.50
CA SER A 145 2.61 -9.54 13.59
C SER A 145 3.41 -9.95 12.35
N LYS A 146 4.41 -9.13 12.00
CA LYS A 146 5.35 -9.46 10.92
C LYS A 146 6.02 -10.82 11.14
N ASN A 147 6.39 -11.13 12.39
CA ASN A 147 7.05 -12.39 12.72
C ASN A 147 6.13 -13.59 12.43
N THR A 148 4.87 -13.53 12.88
CA THR A 148 3.89 -14.59 12.61
C THR A 148 3.62 -14.70 11.11
N LEU A 149 3.36 -13.57 10.44
CA LEU A 149 3.09 -13.57 9.01
C LEU A 149 4.26 -14.15 8.18
N ASN A 150 5.49 -13.80 8.53
CA ASN A 150 6.70 -14.36 7.92
C ASN A 150 6.78 -15.90 8.09
N GLN A 151 6.38 -16.44 9.24
CA GLN A 151 6.34 -17.89 9.44
C GLN A 151 5.21 -18.55 8.64
N LEU A 152 4.04 -17.92 8.57
CA LEU A 152 2.90 -18.46 7.84
C LEU A 152 3.15 -18.49 6.33
N VAL A 153 3.82 -17.47 5.78
CA VAL A 153 4.08 -17.43 4.33
C VAL A 153 5.08 -18.51 3.87
N GLU A 154 5.96 -18.97 4.78
CA GLU A 154 6.82 -20.13 4.52
C GLU A 154 6.02 -21.44 4.39
N GLN A 155 4.84 -21.53 5.01
CA GLN A 155 3.95 -22.70 4.96
C GLN A 155 3.00 -22.68 3.75
N VAL A 156 2.99 -21.59 2.98
CA VAL A 156 2.30 -21.56 1.68
C VAL A 156 3.12 -22.37 0.68
N GLY A 157 2.52 -23.44 0.17
CA GLY A 157 3.17 -24.36 -0.77
C GLY A 157 3.74 -23.66 -2.01
N GLU A 158 4.80 -24.23 -2.58
CA GLU A 158 5.44 -23.69 -3.78
C GLU A 158 4.45 -23.54 -4.94
N GLY A 159 4.51 -22.40 -5.65
CA GLY A 159 3.65 -22.12 -6.80
C GLY A 159 2.18 -21.84 -6.47
N ARG A 160 1.82 -21.72 -5.18
CA ARG A 160 0.44 -21.39 -4.77
C ARG A 160 0.17 -19.90 -4.66
N LEU A 161 1.20 -19.09 -4.40
CA LEU A 161 1.08 -17.64 -4.30
C LEU A 161 1.19 -17.03 -5.71
N SER A 162 0.19 -16.25 -6.12
CA SER A 162 0.26 -15.49 -7.37
C SER A 162 1.11 -14.21 -7.23
N GLU A 163 1.45 -13.59 -8.35
CA GLU A 163 2.14 -12.29 -8.38
C GLU A 163 1.33 -11.17 -7.72
N GLU A 164 0.02 -11.10 -7.99
CA GLU A 164 -0.90 -10.14 -7.36
C GLU A 164 -0.97 -10.34 -5.84
N GLN A 165 -1.08 -11.59 -5.38
CA GLN A 165 -1.10 -11.90 -3.94
C GLN A 165 0.23 -11.58 -3.26
N LEU A 166 1.35 -11.69 -3.97
CA LEU A 166 2.66 -11.28 -3.47
C LEU A 166 2.72 -9.76 -3.26
N GLU A 167 2.18 -8.98 -4.19
CA GLU A 167 2.08 -7.52 -4.09
C GLU A 167 1.19 -7.10 -2.91
N GLU A 168 0.02 -7.72 -2.74
CA GLU A 168 -0.90 -7.43 -1.64
C GLU A 168 -0.30 -7.74 -0.25
N LEU A 169 0.58 -8.76 -0.14
CA LEU A 169 1.24 -9.12 1.11
C LEU A 169 2.46 -8.24 1.43
N ALA A 170 3.05 -7.57 0.43
CA ALA A 170 4.31 -6.83 0.57
C ALA A 170 4.33 -5.79 1.71
N PRO A 171 3.26 -4.99 1.96
CA PRO A 171 3.27 -4.02 3.05
C PRO A 171 3.38 -4.62 4.45
N PHE A 172 2.96 -5.88 4.60
CA PHE A 172 2.83 -6.54 5.90
C PHE A 172 4.05 -7.39 6.25
N LEU A 173 4.81 -7.84 5.26
CA LEU A 173 5.99 -8.70 5.44
C LEU A 173 7.22 -7.91 5.93
N SER A 174 8.22 -8.64 6.42
CA SER A 174 9.59 -8.08 6.52
C SER A 174 10.27 -8.10 5.15
N LYS A 175 11.29 -7.26 4.97
CA LYS A 175 12.04 -7.19 3.71
C LYS A 175 12.64 -8.56 3.36
N GLU A 176 13.21 -9.24 4.34
CA GLU A 176 13.88 -10.52 4.18
C GLU A 176 12.90 -11.63 3.75
N ALA A 177 11.70 -11.64 4.34
CA ALA A 177 10.65 -12.59 3.96
C ALA A 177 10.15 -12.30 2.54
N LEU A 178 9.90 -11.02 2.21
CA LEU A 178 9.45 -10.62 0.88
C LEU A 178 10.51 -10.94 -0.19
N ASP A 179 11.78 -10.63 0.06
CA ASP A 179 12.90 -10.96 -0.83
C ASP A 179 12.94 -12.47 -1.14
N SER A 180 12.78 -13.29 -0.10
CA SER A 180 12.77 -14.76 -0.23
C SER A 180 11.54 -15.26 -1.03
N LEU A 181 10.39 -14.61 -0.87
CA LEU A 181 9.19 -14.96 -1.63
C LEU A 181 9.30 -14.55 -3.10
N VAL A 182 9.86 -13.38 -3.38
CA VAL A 182 10.10 -12.94 -4.76
C VAL A 182 10.95 -13.95 -5.50
N ASP A 183 12.02 -14.47 -4.88
CA ASP A 183 12.88 -15.48 -5.50
C ASP A 183 12.15 -16.81 -5.77
N ARG A 184 11.10 -17.12 -5.00
CA ARG A 184 10.26 -18.32 -5.19
C ARG A 184 9.17 -18.12 -6.24
N VAL A 185 8.54 -16.96 -6.27
CA VAL A 185 7.33 -16.66 -7.06
C VAL A 185 7.69 -16.15 -8.45
N LEU A 186 8.61 -15.18 -8.53
CA LEU A 186 8.95 -14.49 -9.78
C LEU A 186 9.97 -15.29 -10.60
N LYS A 187 9.49 -16.36 -11.23
CA LYS A 187 10.26 -17.21 -12.15
C LYS A 187 9.94 -16.83 -13.61
N GLY A 188 10.88 -16.17 -14.28
CA GLY A 188 10.74 -15.78 -15.70
C GLY A 188 10.70 -14.27 -15.92
N GLU A 189 9.99 -13.85 -16.96
CA GLU A 189 9.71 -12.44 -17.26
C GLU A 189 8.81 -11.85 -16.16
N ILE A 190 9.10 -10.61 -15.77
CA ILE A 190 8.41 -9.91 -14.68
C ILE A 190 7.78 -8.65 -15.27
N GLN A 191 6.49 -8.44 -14.98
CA GLN A 191 5.80 -7.21 -15.37
C GLN A 191 6.36 -6.03 -14.57
N ALA A 192 6.55 -4.91 -15.24
CA ALA A 192 7.19 -3.76 -14.61
C ALA A 192 6.27 -3.11 -13.56
N GLU A 193 4.96 -3.15 -13.79
CA GLU A 193 3.91 -2.72 -12.87
C GLU A 193 4.00 -3.45 -11.52
N LEU A 194 4.14 -4.78 -11.56
CA LEU A 194 4.33 -5.59 -10.35
C LEU A 194 5.60 -5.17 -9.60
N LEU A 195 6.69 -4.92 -10.34
CA LEU A 195 7.94 -4.51 -9.73
C LEU A 195 7.81 -3.14 -9.04
N SER A 196 7.08 -2.20 -9.65
CA SER A 196 6.75 -0.90 -9.05
C SER A 196 5.96 -1.03 -7.75
N GLY A 197 4.97 -1.93 -7.71
CA GLY A 197 4.20 -2.23 -6.49
C GLY A 197 5.04 -2.81 -5.35
N LEU A 198 6.04 -3.64 -5.69
CA LEU A 198 6.93 -4.28 -4.72
C LEU A 198 8.09 -3.39 -4.26
N ALA A 199 8.53 -2.43 -5.08
CA ALA A 199 9.73 -1.63 -4.87
C ALA A 199 9.85 -0.95 -3.49
N PRO A 200 8.77 -0.38 -2.90
CA PRO A 200 8.85 0.25 -1.56
C PRO A 200 9.19 -0.73 -0.45
N PHE A 201 8.91 -2.02 -0.65
CA PHE A 201 8.97 -3.05 0.39
C PHE A 201 10.19 -3.96 0.26
N LEU A 202 10.81 -4.03 -0.93
CA LEU A 202 11.98 -4.88 -1.18
C LEU A 202 13.27 -4.32 -0.58
N SER A 203 14.26 -5.20 -0.41
CA SER A 203 15.64 -4.74 -0.27
C SER A 203 16.14 -4.17 -1.59
N THR A 204 17.07 -3.24 -1.49
CA THR A 204 17.67 -2.63 -2.67
C THR A 204 18.46 -3.67 -3.47
N GLU A 205 19.12 -4.63 -2.81
CA GLU A 205 19.81 -5.74 -3.45
C GLU A 205 18.87 -6.60 -4.32
N THR A 206 17.70 -6.97 -3.79
CA THR A 206 16.70 -7.72 -4.55
C THR A 206 16.19 -6.90 -5.71
N LEU A 207 15.84 -5.63 -5.47
CA LEU A 207 15.30 -4.75 -6.49
C LEU A 207 16.29 -4.53 -7.66
N ASP A 208 17.57 -4.26 -7.36
CA ASP A 208 18.63 -4.11 -8.37
C ASP A 208 18.70 -5.35 -9.28
N ARG A 209 18.72 -6.55 -8.68
CA ARG A 209 18.76 -7.82 -9.41
C ARG A 209 17.51 -8.05 -10.27
N LEU A 210 16.34 -7.66 -9.80
CA LEU A 210 15.10 -7.79 -10.58
C LEU A 210 15.10 -6.82 -11.76
N VAL A 211 15.56 -5.60 -11.56
CA VAL A 211 15.73 -4.63 -12.64
C VAL A 211 16.68 -5.14 -13.72
N ASP A 212 17.78 -5.79 -13.36
CA ASP A 212 18.69 -6.43 -14.32
C ASP A 212 17.95 -7.46 -15.21
N ARG A 213 17.11 -8.31 -14.60
CA ARG A 213 16.33 -9.34 -15.31
C ARG A 213 15.28 -8.74 -16.26
N VAL A 214 14.63 -7.66 -15.85
CA VAL A 214 13.63 -6.98 -16.68
C VAL A 214 14.32 -6.24 -17.84
N TRP A 215 15.50 -5.66 -17.61
CA TRP A 215 16.29 -4.98 -18.64
C TRP A 215 16.73 -5.90 -19.78
N GLU A 216 17.01 -7.18 -19.50
CA GLU A 216 17.29 -8.20 -20.52
C GLU A 216 16.06 -8.56 -21.37
N GLY A 217 14.85 -8.28 -20.88
CA GLY A 217 13.56 -8.73 -21.42
C GLY A 217 12.67 -7.63 -22.03
N SER A 218 13.17 -6.43 -22.31
CA SER A 218 12.44 -5.28 -22.88
C SER A 218 11.39 -4.62 -21.97
N VAL A 219 11.85 -4.03 -20.85
CA VAL A 219 10.99 -3.11 -20.05
C VAL A 219 10.38 -2.05 -20.96
N GLU A 220 9.07 -1.86 -20.88
CA GLU A 220 8.48 -0.59 -21.28
C GLU A 220 9.04 0.49 -20.35
N ARG A 221 9.81 1.42 -20.94
CA ARG A 221 10.63 2.43 -20.23
C ARG A 221 9.86 3.26 -19.20
N VAL A 222 8.54 3.29 -19.29
CA VAL A 222 7.60 4.05 -18.45
C VAL A 222 7.70 3.67 -16.97
N HIS A 223 8.09 2.44 -16.62
CA HIS A 223 8.08 1.99 -15.22
C HIS A 223 9.42 2.15 -14.50
N ILE A 224 10.53 2.35 -15.20
CA ILE A 224 11.85 2.51 -14.55
C ILE A 224 11.88 3.76 -13.64
N GLU A 225 11.14 4.79 -14.03
CA GLU A 225 11.00 6.05 -13.27
C GLU A 225 10.36 5.80 -11.90
N GLU A 226 9.40 4.88 -11.83
CA GLU A 226 8.69 4.52 -10.59
C GLU A 226 9.61 3.75 -9.62
N LEU A 227 10.60 3.04 -10.15
CA LEU A 227 11.60 2.31 -9.37
C LEU A 227 12.74 3.21 -8.86
N ALA A 228 12.93 4.37 -9.48
CA ALA A 228 14.08 5.23 -9.24
C ALA A 228 14.31 5.63 -7.76
N PRO A 229 13.28 5.94 -6.96
CA PRO A 229 13.44 6.27 -5.54
C PRO A 229 14.01 5.13 -4.69
N PHE A 230 13.95 3.89 -5.18
CA PHE A 230 14.25 2.67 -4.41
C PHE A 230 15.55 1.99 -4.85
N LEU A 231 16.11 2.38 -5.99
CA LEU A 231 17.31 1.79 -6.60
C LEU A 231 18.61 2.42 -6.09
N LYS A 232 19.72 1.69 -6.23
CA LYS A 232 21.05 2.29 -6.03
C LYS A 232 21.36 3.26 -7.15
N ALA A 233 22.08 4.32 -6.79
CA ALA A 233 22.62 5.27 -7.77
C ALA A 233 23.41 4.55 -8.87
N GLU A 234 24.23 3.55 -8.49
CA GLU A 234 25.01 2.75 -9.44
C GLU A 234 24.13 2.00 -10.46
N THR A 235 22.97 1.50 -10.04
CA THR A 235 22.00 0.83 -10.93
C THR A 235 21.37 1.85 -11.88
N LEU A 236 20.94 3.00 -11.37
CA LEU A 236 20.38 4.08 -12.18
C LEU A 236 21.38 4.60 -13.21
N GLU A 237 22.64 4.79 -12.79
CA GLU A 237 23.74 5.16 -13.67
C GLU A 237 23.86 4.15 -14.81
N ARG A 238 23.92 2.86 -14.49
CA ARG A 238 24.01 1.78 -15.49
C ARG A 238 22.85 1.82 -16.47
N LEU A 239 21.60 1.99 -16.01
CA LEU A 239 20.41 2.06 -16.86
C LEU A 239 20.48 3.23 -17.86
N VAL A 240 21.01 4.38 -17.45
CA VAL A 240 21.21 5.53 -18.35
C VAL A 240 22.36 5.29 -19.33
N PHE A 241 23.45 4.65 -18.89
CA PHE A 241 24.66 4.45 -19.70
C PHE A 241 24.59 3.26 -20.68
N GLU A 242 23.74 2.26 -20.43
CA GLU A 242 23.62 1.03 -21.25
C GLU A 242 22.48 1.10 -22.29
N ALA A 243 21.89 2.27 -22.53
CA ALA A 243 20.91 2.45 -23.60
C ALA A 243 21.50 2.04 -24.97
N VAL A 244 20.72 1.19 -25.67
CA VAL A 244 21.08 0.51 -26.93
C VAL A 244 21.70 1.49 -27.94
N ASP A 245 22.83 1.08 -28.54
CA ASP A 245 23.73 1.85 -29.43
C ASP A 245 24.66 2.89 -28.77
N GLY A 246 24.80 2.89 -27.45
CA GLY A 246 25.73 3.78 -26.74
C GLY A 246 25.29 5.26 -26.76
N LYS A 247 24.03 5.51 -27.10
CA LYS A 247 23.39 6.83 -27.05
C LYS A 247 22.61 6.96 -25.76
N ILE A 248 22.77 8.09 -25.07
CA ILE A 248 22.02 8.41 -23.86
C ILE A 248 20.57 8.69 -24.25
N ASP A 249 19.61 8.05 -23.58
CA ASP A 249 18.21 8.42 -23.66
C ASP A 249 17.97 9.65 -22.77
N LEU A 250 17.81 10.81 -23.40
CA LEU A 250 17.68 12.08 -22.69
C LEU A 250 16.37 12.22 -21.89
N ARG A 251 15.30 11.53 -22.31
CA ARG A 251 14.03 11.54 -21.57
C ARG A 251 14.12 10.68 -20.32
N LEU A 252 14.75 9.51 -20.43
CA LEU A 252 15.05 8.68 -19.26
C LEU A 252 16.03 9.39 -18.32
N LEU A 253 17.02 10.11 -18.86
CA LEU A 253 17.91 10.92 -18.05
C LEU A 253 17.13 12.00 -17.27
N GLU A 254 16.19 12.69 -17.91
CA GLU A 254 15.34 13.68 -17.27
C GLU A 254 14.59 13.11 -16.06
N SER A 255 13.93 11.97 -16.23
CA SER A 255 13.16 11.34 -15.16
C SER A 255 14.01 10.73 -14.05
N LEU A 256 15.23 10.28 -14.36
CA LEU A 256 16.16 9.73 -13.38
C LEU A 256 17.09 10.77 -12.74
N ALA A 257 17.22 11.97 -13.32
CA ALA A 257 18.11 13.04 -12.84
C ALA A 257 17.97 13.39 -11.35
N PRO A 258 16.75 13.42 -10.75
CA PRO A 258 16.59 13.67 -9.32
C PRO A 258 17.25 12.61 -8.42
N PHE A 259 17.46 11.40 -8.94
CA PHE A 259 17.94 10.24 -8.20
C PHE A 259 19.40 9.88 -8.53
N LEU A 260 19.96 10.49 -9.57
CA LEU A 260 21.35 10.30 -9.98
C LEU A 260 22.31 11.16 -9.13
N ARG A 261 23.54 10.64 -8.96
CA ARG A 261 24.64 11.42 -8.37
C ARG A 261 25.08 12.51 -9.34
N ARG A 262 25.50 13.66 -8.79
CA ARG A 262 25.99 14.78 -9.60
C ARG A 262 27.18 14.38 -10.46
N GLU A 263 28.08 13.57 -9.92
CA GLU A 263 29.26 13.07 -10.63
C GLU A 263 28.87 12.20 -11.84
N ALA A 264 27.77 11.46 -11.74
CA ALA A 264 27.24 10.68 -12.85
C ALA A 264 26.66 11.57 -13.95
N LEU A 265 25.90 12.59 -13.57
CA LEU A 265 25.39 13.62 -14.47
C LEU A 265 26.55 14.32 -15.19
N GLU A 266 27.61 14.69 -14.48
CA GLU A 266 28.80 15.30 -15.09
C GLU A 266 29.47 14.39 -16.13
N ARG A 267 29.55 13.08 -15.87
CA ARG A 267 30.07 12.11 -16.85
C ARG A 267 29.15 11.93 -18.06
N LEU A 268 27.85 12.17 -17.92
CA LEU A 268 26.90 12.15 -19.04
C LEU A 268 27.16 13.31 -19.99
N VAL A 269 27.55 14.48 -19.48
CA VAL A 269 27.95 15.64 -20.32
C VAL A 269 29.10 15.28 -21.27
N ASP A 270 30.03 14.44 -20.83
CA ASP A 270 31.16 14.01 -21.66
C ASP A 270 30.77 13.01 -22.75
N ARG A 271 29.59 12.41 -22.66
CA ARG A 271 29.09 11.34 -23.54
C ARG A 271 27.94 11.79 -24.44
N VAL A 272 27.28 12.89 -24.11
CA VAL A 272 26.31 13.53 -25.02
C VAL A 272 27.07 14.04 -26.24
N SER A 273 26.72 13.55 -27.43
CA SER A 273 27.23 14.09 -28.69
C SER A 273 26.69 15.49 -28.98
N GLU A 274 27.54 16.35 -29.56
CA GLU A 274 27.29 17.76 -29.90
C GLU A 274 25.98 18.01 -30.71
N GLU A 275 25.49 16.99 -31.42
CA GLU A 275 24.39 17.13 -32.39
C GLU A 275 22.98 16.78 -31.84
N ALA A 276 22.83 16.36 -30.59
CA ALA A 276 21.61 15.65 -30.15
C ALA A 276 20.87 16.19 -28.91
N LEU A 277 21.35 17.23 -28.22
CA LEU A 277 20.71 17.68 -26.98
C LEU A 277 19.69 18.79 -27.25
N ASP A 278 18.40 18.47 -27.06
CA ASP A 278 17.32 19.45 -27.11
C ASP A 278 17.52 20.51 -26.02
N ALA A 279 17.54 21.77 -26.42
CA ALA A 279 17.75 22.91 -25.54
C ALA A 279 16.66 23.03 -24.46
N ASN A 280 15.46 22.48 -24.69
CA ASN A 280 14.39 22.43 -23.70
C ASN A 280 14.68 21.38 -22.61
N ILE A 281 15.15 20.18 -22.98
CA ILE A 281 15.53 19.14 -22.02
C ILE A 281 16.69 19.63 -21.14
N LEU A 282 17.59 20.46 -21.68
CA LEU A 282 18.66 21.08 -20.89
C LEU A 282 18.12 21.98 -19.78
N VAL A 283 16.99 22.67 -19.98
CA VAL A 283 16.35 23.48 -18.94
C VAL A 283 15.85 22.61 -17.79
N GLU A 284 15.22 21.47 -18.13
CA GLU A 284 14.69 20.50 -17.16
C GLU A 284 15.81 19.83 -16.36
N LEU A 285 16.95 19.56 -17.00
CA LEU A 285 18.12 18.97 -16.35
C LEU A 285 19.00 19.98 -15.60
N ALA A 286 18.86 21.29 -15.87
CA ALA A 286 19.71 22.33 -15.30
C ALA A 286 19.79 22.36 -13.76
N PRO A 287 18.71 22.08 -13.00
CA PRO A 287 18.78 21.99 -11.54
C PRO A 287 19.75 20.92 -11.02
N PHE A 288 20.03 19.89 -11.82
CA PHE A 288 20.81 18.72 -11.40
C PHE A 288 22.28 18.80 -11.83
N PHE A 289 22.61 19.66 -12.80
CA PHE A 289 23.98 19.88 -13.28
C PHE A 289 24.75 20.93 -12.46
N SER A 290 26.08 20.81 -12.44
CA SER A 290 26.95 21.89 -11.97
C SER A 290 27.02 23.02 -13.00
N GLN A 291 27.33 24.25 -12.55
CA GLN A 291 27.50 25.38 -13.46
C GLN A 291 28.56 25.10 -14.53
N SER A 292 29.68 24.48 -14.15
CA SER A 292 30.72 24.06 -15.09
C SER A 292 30.23 23.05 -16.12
N ALA A 293 29.39 22.10 -15.72
CA ALA A 293 28.78 21.13 -16.62
C ALA A 293 27.84 21.82 -17.61
N LEU A 294 26.98 22.72 -17.14
CA LEU A 294 26.08 23.50 -18.00
C LEU A 294 26.84 24.39 -18.99
N GLN A 295 27.90 25.07 -18.54
CA GLN A 295 28.76 25.86 -19.43
C GLN A 295 29.40 25.00 -20.52
N LYS A 296 29.84 23.79 -20.15
CA LYS A 296 30.39 22.83 -21.10
C LYS A 296 29.34 22.39 -22.11
N ILE A 297 28.14 21.99 -21.69
CA ILE A 297 27.04 21.60 -22.60
C ILE A 297 26.71 22.75 -23.55
N LEU A 298 26.51 23.97 -23.01
CA LEU A 298 26.16 25.15 -23.80
C LEU A 298 27.23 25.55 -24.81
N GLY A 299 28.50 25.25 -24.54
CA GLY A 299 29.58 25.43 -25.50
C GLY A 299 29.50 24.52 -26.73
N HIS A 300 28.73 23.43 -26.66
CA HIS A 300 28.53 22.47 -27.76
C HIS A 300 27.16 22.62 -28.45
N VAL A 301 26.24 23.42 -27.90
CA VAL A 301 24.94 23.70 -28.54
C VAL A 301 25.17 24.62 -29.75
N ALA A 302 24.73 24.19 -30.94
CA ALA A 302 24.95 24.92 -32.18
C ALA A 302 24.50 26.39 -32.09
N GLU A 303 25.35 27.32 -32.53
CA GLU A 303 25.08 28.76 -32.50
C GLU A 303 23.72 29.06 -33.16
N GLY A 304 22.83 29.72 -32.42
CA GLY A 304 21.50 30.12 -32.91
C GLY A 304 20.33 29.18 -32.62
N THR A 305 20.56 28.01 -32.01
CA THR A 305 19.48 27.05 -31.67
C THR A 305 18.78 27.32 -30.34
N ILE A 306 19.30 28.25 -29.54
CA ILE A 306 18.79 28.57 -28.20
C ILE A 306 17.79 29.73 -28.28
N SER A 307 16.53 29.46 -27.96
CA SER A 307 15.47 30.47 -27.89
C SER A 307 15.62 31.38 -26.66
N ALA A 308 14.98 32.55 -26.69
CA ALA A 308 14.97 33.45 -25.52
C ALA A 308 14.33 32.80 -24.28
N GLU A 309 13.34 31.92 -24.48
CA GLU A 309 12.67 31.18 -23.41
C GLU A 309 13.63 30.20 -22.73
N VAL A 310 14.43 29.46 -23.50
CA VAL A 310 15.48 28.58 -22.97
C VAL A 310 16.50 29.37 -22.16
N VAL A 311 16.95 30.54 -22.63
CA VAL A 311 17.90 31.38 -21.87
C VAL A 311 17.31 31.82 -20.53
N VAL A 312 16.03 32.19 -20.49
CA VAL A 312 15.34 32.54 -19.24
C VAL A 312 15.26 31.34 -18.30
N GLY A 313 14.95 30.15 -18.83
CA GLY A 313 14.91 28.90 -18.05
C GLY A 313 16.26 28.51 -17.45
N LEU A 314 17.36 28.74 -18.17
CA LEU A 314 18.72 28.44 -17.70
C LEU A 314 19.30 29.53 -16.77
N ALA A 315 18.80 30.76 -16.84
CA ALA A 315 19.36 31.90 -16.11
C ALA A 315 19.57 31.67 -14.59
N PRO A 316 18.69 30.96 -13.84
CA PRO A 316 18.92 30.66 -12.43
C PRO A 316 20.16 29.80 -12.15
N PHE A 317 20.60 29.03 -13.15
CA PHE A 317 21.66 28.03 -13.04
C PHE A 317 22.98 28.46 -13.69
N LEU A 318 23.00 29.63 -14.34
CA LEU A 318 24.17 30.19 -15.02
C LEU A 318 24.83 31.33 -14.22
N ASP A 319 26.09 31.59 -14.52
CA ASP A 319 26.78 32.78 -14.07
C ASP A 319 26.23 34.04 -14.75
N LYS A 320 26.32 35.19 -14.07
CA LYS A 320 25.66 36.45 -14.47
C LYS A 320 26.01 36.94 -15.88
N THR A 321 27.14 36.52 -16.42
CA THR A 321 27.66 36.92 -17.73
C THR A 321 27.11 36.05 -18.87
N MET A 322 26.83 34.77 -18.62
CA MET A 322 26.45 33.82 -19.66
C MET A 322 25.09 34.10 -20.34
N PRO A 323 24.00 34.45 -19.63
CA PRO A 323 22.72 34.75 -20.29
C PRO A 323 22.84 35.89 -21.31
N THR A 324 23.68 36.89 -21.03
CA THR A 324 23.89 38.03 -21.92
C THR A 324 24.62 37.61 -23.20
N GLU A 325 25.62 36.72 -23.09
CA GLU A 325 26.33 36.19 -24.25
C GLU A 325 25.45 35.25 -25.09
N LEU A 326 24.62 34.41 -24.45
CA LEU A 326 23.65 33.55 -25.15
C LEU A 326 22.64 34.36 -25.96
N ILE A 327 22.09 35.44 -25.39
CA ILE A 327 21.16 36.35 -26.10
C ILE A 327 21.87 37.05 -27.26
N ARG A 328 23.11 37.51 -27.06
CA ARG A 328 23.86 38.17 -28.12
C ARG A 328 24.12 37.23 -29.31
N ASN A 329 24.43 35.96 -29.02
CA ASN A 329 24.72 34.96 -30.05
C ASN A 329 23.44 34.50 -30.77
N SER A 330 22.30 34.37 -30.09
CA SER A 330 21.03 34.02 -30.73
C SER A 330 20.51 35.11 -31.68
N ILE A 331 20.66 36.40 -31.33
CA ILE A 331 20.33 37.54 -32.18
C ILE A 331 21.22 37.60 -33.44
N ARG A 332 22.50 37.23 -33.32
CA ARG A 332 23.44 37.21 -34.45
C ARG A 332 23.12 36.11 -35.46
N ALA A 333 22.59 34.98 -35.01
CA ALA A 333 22.25 33.85 -35.87
C ALA A 333 20.89 34.00 -36.58
N HIS A 334 19.96 34.77 -36.00
CA HIS A 334 18.64 35.08 -36.59
C HIS A 334 18.40 36.60 -36.60
N PRO A 335 19.00 37.33 -37.55
CA PRO A 335 18.81 38.77 -37.65
C PRO A 335 17.32 39.11 -37.91
N PRO A 336 16.84 40.26 -37.44
CA PRO A 336 15.42 40.62 -37.47
C PRO A 336 14.80 40.69 -38.88
N GLU A 337 15.61 40.69 -39.94
CA GLU A 337 15.15 40.71 -41.34
C GLU A 337 14.53 39.39 -41.81
N ASP A 338 14.83 38.25 -41.17
CA ASP A 338 14.30 36.93 -41.56
C ASP A 338 12.91 36.61 -40.96
N ARG A 339 12.38 37.47 -40.08
CA ARG A 339 11.06 37.28 -39.43
C ARG A 339 9.87 37.82 -40.23
N GLU A 340 10.10 38.53 -41.33
CA GLU A 340 9.03 39.09 -42.18
C GLU A 340 8.66 38.23 -43.40
N ALA A 341 9.25 37.05 -43.58
CA ALA A 341 9.04 36.23 -44.79
C ALA A 341 8.43 34.82 -44.56
N ALA A 342 7.84 34.54 -43.39
CA ALA A 342 7.15 33.26 -43.11
C ALA A 342 5.65 33.45 -42.80
#